data_AF-A0A151NXN2-F1
#
_entry.id   AF-A0A151NXN2-F1
#
_cell.length_a   1.000
_cell.length_b   1.000
_cell.length_c   1.000
_cell.angle_alpha   90.00
_cell.angle_beta   90.00
_cell.angle_gamma   90.00
#
_symmetry.space_group_name_H-M   'P 1'
#
loop_
_entity.id
_entity.type
_entity.pdbx_description
1 polymer ?
#
loop_
_entity_poly.entity_id
_entity_poly.type
_entity_poly.pdbx_seq_one_letter_code
_entity_poly.pdbx_strand_id
1 'polypeptide(L)'
;MKLTAVVLLVTLAFCCFFGTVSAREILPGFLNTLLEGTLEQLYVGPISQYRIDDVTKAALAALKKCIESLSQEHTKALVKLLKMIRSEA
;
A
#
# COMPACT_ATOMS: atom_id res chain seq x y z
N MET A 1 19.15 -1.23 0.52
CA MET A 1 17.88 -0.50 0.28
C MET A 1 16.86 -1.25 -0.58
N LYS A 2 17.25 -2.12 -1.54
CA LYS A 2 16.30 -2.96 -2.31
C LYS A 2 15.62 -4.07 -1.48
N LEU A 3 16.31 -4.61 -0.47
CA LEU A 3 15.77 -5.66 0.40
C LEU A 3 14.55 -5.17 1.20
N THR A 4 14.54 -3.91 1.64
CA THR A 4 13.49 -3.35 2.49
C THR A 4 12.16 -3.23 1.77
N ALA A 5 12.17 -2.87 0.48
CA ALA A 5 10.97 -2.79 -0.35
C ALA A 5 10.38 -4.18 -0.65
N VAL A 6 11.24 -5.17 -0.90
CA VAL A 6 10.82 -6.56 -1.11
C VAL A 6 10.23 -7.14 0.19
N VAL A 7 10.87 -6.91 1.34
CA VAL A 7 10.35 -7.33 2.65
C VAL A 7 9.01 -6.66 2.96
N LEU A 8 8.85 -5.36 2.65
CA LEU A 8 7.57 -4.65 2.81
C LEU A 8 6.46 -5.27 1.96
N LEU A 9 6.74 -5.52 0.68
CA LEU A 9 5.77 -6.14 -0.25
C LEU A 9 5.38 -7.56 0.19
N VAL A 10 6.35 -8.36 0.63
CA VAL A 10 6.11 -9.72 1.14
C VAL A 10 5.30 -9.68 2.43
N THR A 11 5.60 -8.74 3.34
CA THR A 11 4.85 -8.59 4.61
C THR A 11 3.41 -8.14 4.34
N LEU A 12 3.20 -7.25 3.36
CA LEU A 12 1.88 -6.81 2.92
C LEU A 12 1.08 -7.94 2.27
N ALA A 13 1.71 -8.75 1.42
CA ALA A 13 1.09 -9.95 0.87
C ALA A 13 0.72 -10.96 1.96
N PHE A 14 1.53 -11.07 3.01
CA PHE A 14 1.25 -11.93 4.18
C PHE A 14 0.08 -11.40 5.02
N CYS A 15 -0.05 -10.08 5.18
CA CYS A 15 -1.21 -9.44 5.81
C CYS A 15 -2.51 -9.66 5.02
N CYS A 16 -2.48 -9.78 3.69
CA CYS A 16 -3.66 -10.10 2.90
C CYS A 16 -4.21 -11.52 3.16
N PHE A 17 -3.33 -12.49 3.47
CA PHE A 17 -3.71 -13.90 3.63
C PHE A 17 -4.17 -14.24 5.07
N PHE A 18 -3.53 -13.63 6.08
CA PHE A 18 -3.79 -13.90 7.51
C PHE A 18 -4.40 -12.71 8.28
N GLY A 19 -4.74 -11.62 7.61
CA GLY A 19 -5.34 -10.44 8.23
C GLY A 19 -6.74 -10.71 8.80
N THR A 20 -7.07 -9.96 9.84
CA THR A 20 -8.43 -9.86 10.40
C THR A 20 -9.42 -9.39 9.33
N VAL A 21 -10.73 -9.62 9.52
CA VAL A 21 -11.79 -9.18 8.58
C VAL A 21 -11.60 -7.71 8.17
N SER A 22 -11.32 -6.83 9.13
CA SER A 22 -11.08 -5.40 8.87
C SER A 22 -9.84 -5.13 8.02
N ALA A 23 -8.78 -5.92 8.14
CA ALA A 23 -7.59 -5.77 7.31
C ALA A 23 -7.88 -6.14 5.84
N ARG A 24 -8.71 -7.16 5.59
CA ARG A 24 -9.09 -7.57 4.23
C ARG A 24 -9.91 -6.51 3.50
N GLU A 25 -10.70 -5.73 4.22
CA GLU A 25 -11.52 -4.65 3.65
C GLU A 25 -10.70 -3.39 3.32
N ILE A 26 -9.71 -3.07 4.15
CA ILE A 26 -8.98 -1.79 4.07
C ILE A 26 -7.73 -1.91 3.19
N LEU A 27 -7.02 -3.04 3.27
CA LEU A 27 -5.70 -3.21 2.66
C LEU A 27 -5.71 -3.08 1.12
N PRO A 28 -6.71 -3.60 0.37
CA PRO A 28 -6.78 -3.40 -1.08
C PRO A 28 -6.95 -1.92 -1.45
N GLY A 29 -7.82 -1.20 -0.73
CA GLY A 29 -8.02 0.23 -0.94
C GLY A 29 -6.76 1.03 -0.61
N PHE A 30 -6.11 0.73 0.52
CA PHE A 30 -4.83 1.33 0.92
C PHE A 30 -3.75 1.13 -0.14
N LEU A 31 -3.55 -0.11 -0.61
CA LEU A 31 -2.53 -0.43 -1.62
C LEU A 31 -2.80 0.25 -2.96
N ASN A 32 -4.07 0.29 -3.39
CA ASN A 32 -4.43 0.94 -4.65
C ASN A 32 -4.15 2.44 -4.59
N THR A 33 -4.58 3.12 -3.53
CA THR A 33 -4.29 4.55 -3.32
C THR A 33 -2.80 4.80 -3.13
N LEU A 34 -2.06 3.88 -2.51
CA LEU A 34 -0.61 4.00 -2.36
C LEU A 34 0.13 3.94 -3.71
N LEU A 35 -0.31 3.06 -4.62
CA LEU A 35 0.30 2.91 -5.94
C LEU A 35 -0.13 4.00 -6.94
N GLU A 36 -1.43 4.33 -6.99
CA GLU A 36 -2.01 5.19 -8.04
C GLU A 36 -2.46 6.57 -7.54
N GLY A 37 -2.70 6.72 -6.24
CA GLY A 37 -3.23 7.96 -5.64
C GLY A 37 -2.16 8.88 -5.06
N THR A 38 -2.60 9.94 -4.37
CA THR A 38 -1.73 10.88 -3.66
C THR A 38 -1.60 10.55 -2.17
N LEU A 39 -0.62 11.17 -1.51
CA LEU A 39 -0.49 11.05 -0.06
C LEU A 39 -1.71 11.59 0.70
N GLU A 40 -2.30 12.68 0.22
CA GLU A 40 -3.54 13.24 0.80
C GLU A 40 -4.72 12.27 0.67
N GLN A 41 -4.87 11.63 -0.49
CA GLN A 41 -5.90 10.61 -0.72
C GLN A 41 -5.75 9.40 0.21
N LEU A 42 -4.53 9.05 0.63
CA LEU A 42 -4.33 8.04 1.67
C LEU A 42 -4.95 8.50 2.99
N TYR A 43 -4.64 9.73 3.43
CA TYR A 43 -5.11 10.26 4.71
C TYR A 43 -6.62 10.46 4.76
N VAL A 44 -7.25 10.99 3.70
CA VAL A 44 -8.71 11.21 3.68
C VAL A 44 -9.51 9.97 3.28
N GLY A 45 -8.84 8.94 2.77
CA GLY A 45 -9.48 7.72 2.27
C GLY A 45 -9.26 6.52 3.21
N PRO A 46 -8.48 5.51 2.78
CA PRO A 46 -8.45 4.17 3.38
C PRO A 46 -7.97 4.15 4.84
N ILE A 47 -7.26 5.18 5.30
CA ILE A 47 -6.79 5.28 6.68
C ILE A 47 -7.39 6.44 7.49
N SER A 48 -8.42 7.10 6.97
CA SER A 48 -9.05 8.27 7.61
C SER A 48 -9.58 8.03 9.02
N GLN A 49 -10.03 6.80 9.31
CA GLN A 49 -10.51 6.41 10.63
C GLN A 49 -9.40 6.24 11.68
N TYR A 50 -8.12 6.20 11.27
CA TYR A 50 -7.01 5.97 12.18
C TYR A 50 -6.38 7.28 12.62
N ARG A 51 -6.22 7.44 13.94
CA ARG A 51 -5.38 8.49 14.50
C ARG A 51 -3.92 8.11 14.33
N ILE A 52 -3.26 8.70 13.34
CA ILE A 52 -1.84 8.52 13.06
C ILE A 52 -1.03 9.70 13.59
N ASP A 53 0.05 9.41 14.30
CA ASP A 53 1.00 10.42 14.79
C ASP A 53 1.91 10.93 13.67
N ASP A 54 2.69 11.98 13.97
CA ASP A 54 3.53 12.65 12.98
C ASP A 54 4.69 11.79 12.48
N VAL A 55 5.22 10.88 13.31
CA VAL A 55 6.28 9.94 12.90
C VAL A 55 5.70 8.93 11.91
N THR A 56 4.51 8.41 12.20
CA THR A 56 3.79 7.50 11.29
C THR A 56 3.45 8.17 9.96
N LYS A 57 3.00 9.45 9.99
CA LYS A 57 2.76 10.22 8.76
C LYS A 57 4.04 10.40 7.93
N ALA A 58 5.15 10.74 8.58
CA ALA A 58 6.45 10.91 7.93
C ALA A 58 6.94 9.61 7.27
N ALA A 59 6.76 8.46 7.96
CA ALA A 59 7.08 7.16 7.41
C ALA A 59 6.25 6.84 6.15
N LEU A 60 4.94 7.13 6.18
CA LEU A 60 4.07 6.93 5.01
C LEU A 60 4.46 7.83 3.84
N ALA A 61 4.82 9.09 4.10
CA ALA A 61 5.31 10.02 3.09
C ALA A 61 6.60 9.52 2.42
N ALA A 62 7.55 9.01 3.22
CA ALA A 62 8.79 8.42 2.71
C ALA A 62 8.53 7.18 1.84
N LEU A 63 7.60 6.31 2.27
CA LEU A 63 7.17 5.16 1.48
C LEU A 63 6.54 5.58 0.14
N LYS A 64 5.65 6.57 0.16
CA LYS A 64 5.01 7.09 -1.06
C LYS A 64 6.05 7.64 -2.04
N LYS A 65 7.04 8.40 -1.54
CA LYS A 65 8.16 8.90 -2.35
C LYS A 65 8.98 7.77 -3.00
N CYS A 66 9.21 6.66 -2.28
CA CYS A 66 9.86 5.48 -2.86
C CYS A 66 9.03 4.89 -4.02
N ILE A 67 7.71 4.86 -3.90
CA ILE A 67 6.82 4.34 -4.95
C ILE A 67 6.78 5.29 -6.15
N GLU A 68 6.76 6.60 -5.91
CA GLU A 68 6.84 7.62 -6.96
C GLU A 68 8.17 7.56 -7.75
N SER A 69 9.22 6.99 -7.18
CA SER A 69 10.49 6.76 -7.86
C SER A 69 10.50 5.54 -8.81
N LEU A 70 9.44 4.71 -8.77
CA LEU A 70 9.30 3.58 -9.68
C LEU A 70 9.02 4.06 -11.12
N SER A 71 9.48 3.29 -12.10
CA SER A 71 9.09 3.53 -13.49
C SER A 71 7.59 3.31 -13.66
N GLN A 72 6.98 4.01 -14.61
CA GLN A 72 5.57 3.84 -14.93
C GLN A 72 5.21 2.38 -15.27
N GLU A 73 6.13 1.66 -15.92
CA GLU A 73 5.98 0.24 -16.23
C GLU A 73 5.91 -0.62 -14.96
N HIS A 74 6.82 -0.41 -14.00
CA HIS A 74 6.81 -1.15 -12.75
C HIS A 74 5.56 -0.85 -11.91
N THR A 75 5.12 0.41 -11.85
CA THR A 75 3.88 0.78 -11.15
C THR A 75 2.68 0.07 -11.78
N LYS A 76 2.56 0.05 -13.12
CA LYS A 76 1.49 -0.69 -13.82
C LYS A 76 1.54 -2.20 -13.53
N ALA A 77 2.73 -2.79 -13.49
CA ALA A 77 2.91 -4.19 -13.16
C ALA A 77 2.45 -4.51 -11.72
N LEU A 78 2.77 -3.64 -10.75
CA LEU A 78 2.31 -3.79 -9.36
C LEU A 78 0.79 -3.64 -9.22
N VAL A 79 0.17 -2.70 -9.95
CA VAL A 79 -1.30 -2.57 -9.99
C VAL A 79 -1.94 -3.83 -10.59
N LYS A 80 -1.36 -4.38 -11.66
CA LYS A 80 -1.82 -5.64 -12.23
C LYS A 80 -1.71 -6.79 -11.23
N LEU A 81 -0.59 -6.88 -10.50
CA LEU A 81 -0.40 -7.87 -9.43
C LEU A 81 -1.47 -7.75 -8.35
N LEU A 82 -1.77 -6.53 -7.89
CA LEU A 82 -2.82 -6.29 -6.90
C LEU A 82 -4.20 -6.77 -7.38
N LYS A 83 -4.52 -6.56 -8.67
CA LYS A 83 -5.77 -7.06 -9.27
C LYS A 83 -5.84 -8.59 -9.32
N MET A 84 -4.73 -9.26 -9.64
CA MET A 84 -4.67 -10.73 -9.66
C MET A 84 -4.91 -11.31 -8.26
N ILE A 85 -4.27 -10.75 -7.24
CA ILE A 85 -4.45 -11.15 -5.83
C ILE A 85 -5.92 -11.00 -5.39
N ARG A 86 -6.64 -10.00 -5.92
CA ARG A 86 -8.05 -9.75 -5.60
C ARG A 86 -9.02 -10.65 -6.38
N SER A 87 -8.66 -11.11 -7.58
CA SER A 87 -9.55 -11.93 -8.42
C SER A 87 -9.52 -13.43 -8.08
N GLU A 88 -8.57 -13.90 -7.29
CA GLU A 88 -8.50 -15.28 -6.80
C GLU A 88 -9.22 -15.49 -5.44
N ALA A 89 -10.08 -14.55 -5.03
CA ALA A 89 -10.88 -14.63 -3.80
C ALA A 89 -12.37 -14.83 -4.11
#